data_AF-A0A2E1H2P0-F1
#
_entry.id   AF-A0A2E1H2P0-F1
#
_cell.length_a   1.000
_cell.length_b   1.000
_cell.length_c   1.000
_cell.angle_alpha   90.00
_cell.angle_beta   90.00
_cell.angle_gamma   90.00
#
_symmetry.space_group_name_H-M   'P 1'
#
loop_
_entity.id
_entity.type
_entity.pdbx_description
1 polymer ?
#
loop_
_entity_poly.entity_id
_entity_poly.type
_entity_poly.pdbx_seq_one_letter_code
_entity_poly.pdbx_strand_id
1 'polypeptide(L)'
;MNKSTLRFLIVACSLLCLPHHIWGQELDAPANDQVVQKVKFARLKSKENKSMMTALRLIEKGLINEEEDINEVSGGVEQLIAVGEGAIPKCLTSFQRMAKTNRQFYLTVALDSILLDDDLHIALDLCNRKTPAEVYIYLMSRWADSPRDDSSEVLLAHLKNDSEEVQYHCVRGLIKRGNDSVVAACIQIIDTRWKDSKQQLRRDFSGMARGIMSSIIKEKLSTPNKKSRLLGLHLFELFGVKENANLLADNLNNSDTALRLGAINACRVVVAGEEPLLRPSMTELIELANSWSDKI
;
A
#
# COMPACT_ATOMS: atom_id res chain seq x y z
N MET A 1 11.63 -15.44 -62.26
CA MET A 1 13.02 -15.32 -62.76
C MET A 1 13.86 -14.66 -61.68
N ASN A 2 15.00 -15.30 -61.33
CA ASN A 2 16.12 -14.92 -60.43
C ASN A 2 15.80 -14.46 -58.99
N LYS A 3 16.04 -15.20 -57.89
CA LYS A 3 17.25 -15.86 -57.31
C LYS A 3 18.45 -14.95 -57.04
N SER A 4 18.84 -14.82 -55.76
CA SER A 4 20.22 -14.93 -55.20
C SER A 4 20.39 -14.12 -53.90
N THR A 5 20.33 -14.71 -52.70
CA THR A 5 21.42 -15.32 -51.87
C THR A 5 22.40 -14.36 -51.16
N LEU A 6 22.26 -14.31 -49.82
CA LEU A 6 23.23 -14.66 -48.77
C LEU A 6 24.73 -14.35 -48.98
N ARG A 7 25.39 -13.70 -47.99
CA ARG A 7 26.62 -14.21 -47.34
C ARG A 7 27.07 -13.42 -46.10
N PHE A 8 27.42 -14.20 -45.09
CA PHE A 8 28.15 -13.89 -43.85
C PHE A 8 29.57 -13.36 -44.11
N LEU A 9 30.11 -12.58 -43.16
CA LEU A 9 31.47 -12.84 -42.65
C LEU A 9 31.68 -12.24 -41.25
N ILE A 10 31.97 -13.16 -40.32
CA ILE A 10 32.55 -12.95 -38.99
C ILE A 10 34.07 -12.90 -39.17
N VAL A 11 34.76 -11.94 -38.55
CA VAL A 11 36.16 -12.11 -38.14
C VAL A 11 36.33 -11.50 -36.75
N ALA A 12 36.82 -12.35 -35.84
CA ALA A 12 37.21 -12.05 -34.47
C ALA A 12 38.75 -12.06 -34.35
N CYS A 13 39.23 -11.67 -33.15
CA CYS A 13 40.59 -11.76 -32.60
C CYS A 13 41.57 -10.67 -33.09
N SER A 14 42.39 -10.03 -32.25
CA SER A 14 42.99 -10.41 -30.93
C SER A 14 43.58 -9.12 -30.31
N LEU A 15 43.30 -8.79 -29.04
CA LEU A 15 44.04 -9.14 -27.81
C LEU A 15 45.52 -8.67 -27.74
N LEU A 16 45.73 -7.78 -26.75
CA LEU A 16 46.86 -7.64 -25.82
C LEU A 16 48.12 -6.89 -26.27
N CYS A 17 48.35 -5.73 -25.64
CA CYS A 17 49.60 -5.38 -24.95
C CYS A 17 49.38 -4.18 -23.99
N LEU A 18 49.39 -4.45 -22.69
CA LEU A 18 49.88 -3.55 -21.62
C LEU A 18 51.21 -4.20 -21.10
N PRO A 19 52.11 -3.56 -20.29
CA PRO A 19 51.83 -2.45 -19.37
C PRO A 19 53.01 -1.47 -19.01
N HIS A 20 52.70 -0.47 -18.13
CA HIS A 20 53.52 0.24 -17.10
C HIS A 20 54.43 1.47 -17.43
N HIS A 21 53.99 2.68 -16.99
CA HIS A 21 54.49 3.48 -15.82
C HIS A 21 54.14 4.98 -16.02
N ILE A 22 53.20 5.57 -15.26
CA ILE A 22 53.31 6.27 -13.94
C ILE A 22 54.07 7.61 -13.97
N TRP A 23 53.30 8.71 -13.95
CA TRP A 23 53.40 9.99 -13.20
C TRP A 23 52.42 10.96 -13.89
N GLY A 24 51.47 11.64 -13.25
CA GLY A 24 51.23 11.93 -11.85
C GLY A 24 50.50 13.27 -11.84
N GLN A 25 49.17 13.23 -11.73
CA GLN A 25 48.37 14.38 -11.33
C GLN A 25 47.09 13.83 -10.70
N GLU A 26 47.18 13.55 -9.39
CA GLU A 26 46.03 13.45 -8.51
C GLU A 26 45.27 14.78 -8.58
N LEU A 27 44.13 14.77 -9.28
CA LEU A 27 43.06 15.71 -8.98
C LEU A 27 42.27 15.06 -7.84
N ASP A 28 42.51 15.61 -6.65
CA ASP A 28 41.90 15.19 -5.41
C ASP A 28 40.36 15.17 -5.49
N ALA A 29 39.85 13.99 -5.13
CA ALA A 29 38.59 13.65 -4.46
C ALA A 29 37.24 14.08 -5.07
N PRO A 30 36.30 13.13 -5.24
CA PRO A 30 34.88 13.48 -5.33
C PRO A 30 34.45 14.07 -3.97
N ALA A 31 33.69 15.15 -4.00
CA ALA A 31 32.98 15.65 -2.83
C ALA A 31 32.15 14.50 -2.24
N ASN A 32 32.63 13.97 -1.12
CA ASN A 32 31.86 13.07 -0.28
C ASN A 32 30.78 13.94 0.38
N ASP A 33 29.70 14.21 -0.35
CA ASP A 33 28.44 14.70 0.22
C ASP A 33 27.92 13.57 1.12
N GLN A 34 28.49 13.47 2.32
CA GLN A 34 27.86 12.74 3.41
C GLN A 34 26.54 13.45 3.65
N VAL A 35 25.46 12.86 3.14
CA VAL A 35 24.09 13.25 3.47
C VAL A 35 23.99 13.18 4.98
N VAL A 36 24.05 14.33 5.64
CA VAL A 36 23.92 14.41 7.10
C VAL A 36 22.54 13.89 7.44
N GLN A 37 22.47 12.69 7.98
CA GLN A 37 21.21 12.06 8.34
C GLN A 37 20.54 12.89 9.43
N LYS A 38 19.40 13.48 9.08
CA LYS A 38 18.62 14.32 9.99
C LYS A 38 18.14 13.48 11.18
N VAL A 39 18.41 13.98 12.38
CA VAL A 39 18.13 13.26 13.64
C VAL A 39 16.85 13.77 14.32
N LYS A 40 16.45 15.03 14.06
CA LYS A 40 15.31 15.70 14.71
C LYS A 40 14.65 16.70 13.76
N PHE A 41 13.35 16.89 13.92
CA PHE A 41 12.62 17.98 13.26
C PHE A 41 13.08 19.36 13.74
N ALA A 42 12.98 20.36 12.86
CA ALA A 42 13.28 21.75 13.17
C ALA A 42 12.51 22.24 14.41
N ARG A 43 13.20 22.95 15.30
CA ARG A 43 12.57 23.62 16.44
C ARG A 43 11.89 24.90 15.94
N LEU A 44 10.60 25.03 16.24
CA LEU A 44 9.83 26.22 15.90
C LEU A 44 10.25 27.43 16.74
N LYS A 45 10.33 28.59 16.09
CA LYS A 45 10.45 29.89 16.77
C LYS A 45 9.11 30.26 17.42
N SER A 46 9.12 31.23 18.33
CA SER A 46 7.92 31.64 19.08
C SER A 46 6.71 31.98 18.17
N LYS A 47 6.94 32.69 17.07
CA LYS A 47 5.89 33.05 16.09
C LYS A 47 5.28 31.82 15.43
N GLU A 48 6.12 30.91 14.93
CA GLU A 48 5.69 29.67 14.26
C GLU A 48 4.98 28.74 15.24
N ASN A 49 5.49 28.63 16.48
CA ASN A 49 4.84 27.85 17.53
C ASN A 49 3.44 28.40 17.87
N LYS A 50 3.28 29.72 17.92
CA LYS A 50 1.95 30.35 18.10
C LYS A 50 1.04 30.03 16.91
N SER A 51 1.57 30.12 15.69
CA SER A 51 0.83 29.78 14.45
C SER A 51 0.34 28.32 14.48
N MET A 52 1.22 27.37 14.79
CA MET A 52 0.90 25.95 14.92
C MET A 52 -0.20 25.70 15.96
N MET A 53 -0.10 26.33 17.14
CA MET A 53 -1.12 26.15 18.19
C MET A 53 -2.48 26.74 17.79
N THR A 54 -2.51 27.87 17.08
CA THR A 54 -3.73 28.43 16.50
C THR A 54 -4.32 27.47 15.47
N ALA A 55 -3.50 26.96 14.56
CA ALA A 55 -3.88 26.02 13.51
C ALA A 55 -4.51 24.74 14.08
N LEU A 56 -3.87 24.13 15.10
CA LEU A 56 -4.42 22.98 15.81
C LEU A 56 -5.77 23.28 16.47
N ARG A 57 -5.96 24.50 17.00
CA ARG A 57 -7.25 24.90 17.60
C ARG A 57 -8.33 25.10 16.54
N LEU A 58 -7.99 25.65 15.38
CA LEU A 58 -8.90 25.76 14.23
C LEU A 58 -9.32 24.38 13.75
N ILE A 59 -8.42 23.41 13.67
CA ILE A 59 -8.79 22.03 13.31
C ILE A 59 -9.72 21.42 14.37
N GLU A 60 -9.42 21.63 15.66
CA GLU A 60 -10.19 21.04 16.76
C GLU A 60 -11.61 21.61 16.89
N LYS A 61 -11.75 22.94 16.72
CA LYS A 61 -12.96 23.69 17.10
C LYS A 61 -13.54 24.57 16.00
N GLY A 62 -12.90 24.62 14.84
CA GLY A 62 -13.33 25.45 13.73
C GLY A 62 -14.70 25.05 13.22
N LEU A 63 -15.47 26.06 12.81
CA LEU A 63 -16.77 25.88 12.19
C LEU A 63 -16.60 25.31 10.77
N ILE A 64 -17.46 24.35 10.44
CA ILE A 64 -17.73 23.97 9.06
C ILE A 64 -19.21 24.25 8.83
N ASN A 65 -19.51 25.19 7.94
CA ASN A 65 -20.85 25.53 7.51
C ASN A 65 -20.86 25.58 5.97
N GLU A 66 -21.48 24.58 5.34
CA GLU A 66 -21.55 24.47 3.88
C GLU A 66 -22.48 25.53 3.27
N GLU A 67 -23.51 25.98 3.99
CA GLU A 67 -24.46 27.00 3.50
C GLU A 67 -23.83 28.39 3.42
N GLU A 68 -22.92 28.67 4.34
CA GLU A 68 -22.21 29.96 4.44
C GLU A 68 -20.80 29.92 3.82
N ASP A 69 -20.41 28.79 3.21
CA ASP A 69 -19.06 28.54 2.68
C ASP A 69 -17.93 28.78 3.72
N ILE A 70 -18.20 28.45 4.98
CA ILE A 70 -17.24 28.60 6.08
C ILE A 70 -16.55 27.26 6.32
N ASN A 71 -15.23 27.24 6.19
CA ASN A 71 -14.41 26.07 6.53
C ASN A 71 -13.13 26.48 7.28
N GLU A 72 -13.29 26.86 8.54
CA GLU A 72 -12.17 27.28 9.40
C GLU A 72 -11.17 26.14 9.64
N VAL A 73 -11.65 24.89 9.59
CA VAL A 73 -10.83 23.69 9.76
C VAL A 73 -9.79 23.58 8.65
N SER A 74 -10.18 23.86 7.39
CA SER A 74 -9.24 23.85 6.25
C SER A 74 -8.20 24.95 6.38
N GLY A 75 -8.58 26.14 6.85
CA GLY A 75 -7.60 27.19 7.18
C GLY A 75 -6.61 26.76 8.26
N GLY A 76 -7.03 25.92 9.21
CA GLY A 76 -6.13 25.28 10.18
C GLY A 76 -5.15 24.30 9.53
N VAL A 77 -5.59 23.49 8.55
CA VAL A 77 -4.71 22.58 7.80
C VAL A 77 -3.66 23.37 7.01
N GLU A 78 -4.07 24.38 6.25
CA GLU A 78 -3.16 25.24 5.46
C GLU A 78 -2.11 25.92 6.35
N GLN A 79 -2.50 26.39 7.53
CA GLN A 79 -1.56 26.98 8.48
C GLN A 79 -0.55 25.96 9.03
N LEU A 80 -0.95 24.70 9.27
CA LEU A 80 0.01 23.65 9.66
C LEU A 80 1.00 23.35 8.54
N ILE A 81 0.51 23.29 7.29
CA ILE A 81 1.35 23.08 6.11
C ILE A 81 2.37 24.22 5.98
N ALA A 82 1.93 25.47 6.16
CA ALA A 82 2.80 26.64 6.12
C ALA A 82 3.86 26.68 7.25
N VAL A 83 3.58 26.08 8.41
CA VAL A 83 4.57 25.91 9.49
C VAL A 83 5.61 24.84 9.12
N GLY A 84 5.24 23.83 8.32
CA GLY A 84 6.13 22.79 7.84
C GLY A 84 6.50 21.76 8.90
N GLU A 85 7.64 21.09 8.69
CA GLU A 85 8.07 19.90 9.46
C GLU A 85 8.11 20.09 10.98
N GLY A 86 8.36 21.32 11.46
CA GLY A 86 8.43 21.59 12.89
C GLY A 86 7.08 21.43 13.60
N ALA A 87 5.97 21.38 12.86
CA ALA A 87 4.65 21.06 13.39
C ALA A 87 4.43 19.56 13.66
N ILE A 88 5.19 18.67 13.00
CA ILE A 88 4.98 17.21 13.04
C ILE A 88 4.90 16.66 14.48
N PRO A 89 5.83 16.96 15.41
CA PRO A 89 5.75 16.42 16.77
C PRO A 89 4.43 16.77 17.46
N LYS A 90 3.91 17.98 17.22
CA LYS A 90 2.68 18.44 17.86
C LYS A 90 1.43 17.90 17.19
N CYS A 91 1.45 17.70 15.87
CA CYS A 91 0.43 16.96 15.15
C CYS A 91 0.29 15.53 15.69
N LEU A 92 1.40 14.77 15.78
CA LEU A 92 1.40 13.39 16.28
C LEU A 92 0.82 13.30 17.71
N THR A 93 1.25 14.18 18.62
CA THR A 93 0.69 14.21 19.99
C THR A 93 -0.77 14.68 20.06
N SER A 94 -1.30 15.30 19.01
CA SER A 94 -2.69 15.80 18.97
C SER A 94 -3.70 14.78 18.45
N PHE A 95 -3.27 13.62 17.93
CA PHE A 95 -4.19 12.60 17.38
C PHE A 95 -5.31 12.21 18.34
N GLN A 96 -4.97 11.91 19.60
CA GLN A 96 -5.96 11.50 20.61
C GLN A 96 -6.99 12.61 20.89
N ARG A 97 -6.55 13.88 20.83
CA ARG A 97 -7.44 15.02 21.02
C ARG A 97 -8.37 15.19 19.82
N MET A 98 -7.85 15.06 18.59
CA MET A 98 -8.67 15.15 17.38
C MET A 98 -9.58 13.93 17.18
N ALA A 99 -9.24 12.78 17.76
CA ALA A 99 -10.11 11.60 17.80
C ALA A 99 -11.47 11.93 18.41
N LYS A 100 -11.45 12.67 19.52
CA LYS A 100 -12.65 13.02 20.31
C LYS A 100 -13.64 13.90 19.55
N THR A 101 -13.16 14.63 18.55
CA THR A 101 -13.97 15.53 17.71
C THR A 101 -14.13 15.01 16.29
N ASN A 102 -13.70 13.77 15.99
CA ASN A 102 -13.68 13.19 14.65
C ASN A 102 -12.94 14.07 13.61
N ARG A 103 -11.82 14.67 14.02
CA ARG A 103 -10.99 15.58 13.20
C ARG A 103 -9.62 15.02 12.84
N GLN A 104 -9.37 13.74 13.08
CA GLN A 104 -8.05 13.11 12.83
C GLN A 104 -7.63 13.20 11.36
N PHE A 105 -8.58 13.05 10.43
CA PHE A 105 -8.33 13.14 8.99
C PHE A 105 -7.65 14.47 8.58
N TYR A 106 -7.99 15.58 9.22
CA TYR A 106 -7.35 16.87 8.91
C TYR A 106 -5.89 16.93 9.36
N LEU A 107 -5.54 16.22 10.45
CA LEU A 107 -4.14 16.05 10.84
C LEU A 107 -3.39 15.17 9.85
N THR A 108 -4.00 14.09 9.36
CA THR A 108 -3.33 13.22 8.38
C THR A 108 -3.09 13.97 7.08
N VAL A 109 -4.04 14.79 6.60
CA VAL A 109 -3.84 15.65 5.41
C VAL A 109 -2.66 16.61 5.60
N ALA A 110 -2.59 17.29 6.75
CA ALA A 110 -1.46 18.17 7.05
C ALA A 110 -0.13 17.39 7.10
N LEU A 111 -0.12 16.23 7.77
CA LEU A 111 1.07 15.39 7.91
C LEU A 111 1.52 14.77 6.59
N ASP A 112 0.61 14.36 5.71
CA ASP A 112 0.93 13.87 4.37
C ASP A 112 1.62 14.93 3.52
N SER A 113 1.34 16.21 3.80
CA SER A 113 1.96 17.34 3.11
C SER A 113 3.33 17.74 3.66
N ILE A 114 3.63 17.47 4.95
CA ILE A 114 4.85 17.97 5.63
C ILE A 114 5.82 16.89 6.11
N LEU A 115 5.35 15.66 6.34
CA LEU A 115 6.18 14.53 6.76
C LEU A 115 6.65 13.79 5.52
N LEU A 116 7.89 14.01 5.14
CA LEU A 116 8.54 13.32 4.04
C LEU A 116 8.89 11.87 4.45
N ASP A 117 8.98 11.00 3.45
CA ASP A 117 9.34 9.60 3.67
C ASP A 117 10.73 9.47 4.31
N ASP A 118 11.70 10.31 3.90
CA ASP A 118 13.05 10.37 4.47
C ASP A 118 13.06 10.69 5.98
N ASP A 119 11.99 11.28 6.51
CA ASP A 119 11.85 11.66 7.92
C ASP A 119 10.96 10.70 8.73
N LEU A 120 10.46 9.61 8.14
CA LEU A 120 9.57 8.68 8.83
C LEU A 120 10.21 8.03 10.06
N HIS A 121 11.53 7.77 10.06
CA HIS A 121 12.22 7.25 11.23
C HIS A 121 12.22 8.27 12.38
N ILE A 122 12.41 9.55 12.09
CA ILE A 122 12.35 10.63 13.09
C ILE A 122 10.95 10.70 13.71
N ALA A 123 9.90 10.59 12.89
CA ALA A 123 8.53 10.57 13.39
C ALA A 123 8.25 9.35 14.29
N LEU A 124 8.80 8.20 13.92
CA LEU A 124 8.68 6.97 14.71
C LEU A 124 9.46 7.04 16.02
N ASP A 125 10.65 7.65 16.03
CA ASP A 125 11.49 7.85 17.23
C ASP A 125 10.84 8.77 18.28
N LEU A 126 9.86 9.59 17.88
CA LEU A 126 9.04 10.38 18.80
C LEU A 126 8.00 9.51 19.55
N CYS A 127 7.72 8.31 19.04
CA CYS A 127 6.75 7.42 19.64
C CYS A 127 7.32 6.69 20.86
N ASN A 128 6.45 6.40 21.82
CA ASN A 128 6.79 5.67 23.03
C ASN A 128 5.60 4.81 23.47
N ARG A 129 5.73 4.16 24.63
CA ARG A 129 4.68 3.27 25.17
C ARG A 129 3.33 3.94 25.45
N LYS A 130 3.30 5.28 25.57
CA LYS A 130 2.08 6.07 25.76
C LYS A 130 1.53 6.65 24.45
N THR A 131 2.21 6.44 23.33
CA THR A 131 1.73 6.91 22.02
C THR A 131 0.45 6.16 21.65
N PRO A 132 -0.63 6.88 21.30
CA PRO A 132 -1.89 6.26 20.88
C PRO A 132 -1.71 5.36 19.64
N ALA A 133 -2.55 4.34 19.52
CA ALA A 133 -2.52 3.40 18.40
C ALA A 133 -2.73 4.10 17.06
N GLU A 134 -3.56 5.15 17.01
CA GLU A 134 -3.87 5.90 15.78
C GLU A 134 -2.65 6.56 15.16
N VAL A 135 -1.66 6.93 15.98
CA VAL A 135 -0.38 7.45 15.48
C VAL A 135 0.41 6.32 14.82
N TYR A 136 0.47 5.13 15.42
CA TYR A 136 1.12 3.97 14.82
C TYR A 136 0.40 3.50 13.55
N ILE A 137 -0.94 3.54 13.51
CA ILE A 137 -1.73 3.21 12.31
C ILE A 137 -1.33 4.14 11.16
N TYR A 138 -1.33 5.45 11.41
CA TYR A 138 -0.89 6.43 10.42
C TYR A 138 0.55 6.18 9.96
N LEU A 139 1.50 6.05 10.88
CA LEU A 139 2.91 5.84 10.55
C LEU A 139 3.14 4.52 9.81
N MET A 140 2.52 3.41 10.24
CA MET A 140 2.68 2.12 9.55
C MET A 140 2.02 2.11 8.18
N SER A 141 0.92 2.85 7.98
CA SER A 141 0.39 3.04 6.62
C SER A 141 1.39 3.79 5.73
N ARG A 142 2.04 4.84 6.26
CA ARG A 142 3.09 5.58 5.54
C ARG A 142 4.29 4.69 5.22
N TRP A 143 4.80 3.94 6.18
CA TRP A 143 5.89 2.97 5.98
C TRP A 143 5.52 1.87 4.98
N ALA A 144 4.29 1.38 5.01
CA ALA A 144 3.82 0.36 4.08
C ALA A 144 3.83 0.86 2.62
N ASP A 145 3.58 2.14 2.39
CA ASP A 145 3.57 2.75 1.05
C ASP A 145 4.91 3.34 0.63
N SER A 146 5.80 3.62 1.58
CA SER A 146 7.09 4.26 1.35
C SER A 146 8.03 3.43 0.44
N PRO A 147 8.78 4.05 -0.49
CA PRO A 147 9.73 3.34 -1.33
C PRO A 147 11.05 3.03 -0.61
N ARG A 148 11.21 3.42 0.67
CA ARG A 148 12.47 3.22 1.40
C ARG A 148 12.84 1.75 1.55
N ASP A 149 14.13 1.48 1.41
CA ASP A 149 14.71 0.13 1.51
C ASP A 149 14.59 -0.49 2.91
N ASP A 150 14.63 0.34 3.96
CA ASP A 150 14.51 -0.08 5.37
C ASP A 150 13.07 -0.36 5.82
N SER A 151 12.07 -0.09 4.96
CA SER A 151 10.65 -0.25 5.31
C SER A 151 10.32 -1.66 5.78
N SER A 152 10.86 -2.70 5.13
CA SER A 152 10.59 -4.09 5.50
C SER A 152 11.00 -4.41 6.93
N GLU A 153 12.16 -3.91 7.36
CA GLU A 153 12.67 -4.12 8.72
C GLU A 153 11.77 -3.44 9.75
N VAL A 154 11.39 -2.18 9.49
CA VAL A 154 10.52 -1.41 10.37
C VAL A 154 9.15 -2.05 10.52
N LEU A 155 8.52 -2.49 9.43
CA LEU A 155 7.22 -3.14 9.44
C LEU A 155 7.26 -4.49 10.18
N LEU A 156 8.33 -5.27 10.01
CA LEU A 156 8.53 -6.52 10.75
C LEU A 156 8.66 -6.28 12.26
N ALA A 157 9.41 -5.24 12.66
CA ALA A 157 9.56 -4.86 14.06
C ALA A 157 8.21 -4.47 14.71
N HIS A 158 7.29 -3.90 13.94
CA HIS A 158 5.97 -3.45 14.40
C HIS A 158 4.85 -4.45 14.16
N LEU A 159 5.12 -5.60 13.52
CA LEU A 159 4.12 -6.63 13.24
C LEU A 159 3.53 -7.25 14.53
N LYS A 160 4.26 -7.20 15.65
CA LYS A 160 3.81 -7.70 16.96
C LYS A 160 3.08 -6.65 17.82
N ASN A 161 2.69 -5.52 17.23
CA ASN A 161 1.92 -4.49 17.94
C ASN A 161 0.53 -5.03 18.33
N ASP A 162 -0.01 -4.64 19.49
CA ASP A 162 -1.31 -5.12 19.98
C ASP A 162 -2.50 -4.65 19.13
N SER A 163 -2.34 -3.59 18.31
CA SER A 163 -3.39 -3.06 17.46
C SER A 163 -3.52 -3.84 16.15
N GLU A 164 -4.69 -4.43 15.90
CA GLU A 164 -5.00 -5.13 14.64
C GLU A 164 -4.85 -4.24 13.40
N GLU A 165 -5.18 -2.95 13.49
CA GLU A 165 -5.01 -2.01 12.38
C GLU A 165 -3.54 -1.71 12.10
N VAL A 166 -2.69 -1.66 13.13
CA VAL A 166 -1.23 -1.53 12.93
C VAL A 166 -0.71 -2.79 12.23
N GLN A 167 -1.11 -3.97 12.71
CA GLN A 167 -0.74 -5.24 12.07
C GLN A 167 -1.20 -5.30 10.62
N TYR A 168 -2.41 -4.81 10.31
CA TYR A 168 -2.94 -4.74 8.96
C TYR A 168 -2.00 -4.00 8.00
N HIS A 169 -1.58 -2.79 8.38
CA HIS A 169 -0.67 -1.99 7.55
C HIS A 169 0.71 -2.65 7.42
N CYS A 170 1.23 -3.25 8.50
CA CYS A 170 2.47 -4.02 8.46
C CYS A 170 2.38 -5.18 7.46
N VAL A 171 1.34 -6.00 7.53
CA VAL A 171 1.13 -7.12 6.60
C VAL A 171 0.97 -6.62 5.18
N ARG A 172 0.16 -5.57 4.94
CA ARG A 172 -0.03 -4.97 3.61
C ARG A 172 1.30 -4.56 2.99
N GLY A 173 2.11 -3.80 3.73
CA GLY A 173 3.41 -3.32 3.25
C GLY A 173 4.41 -4.45 3.00
N LEU A 174 4.40 -5.49 3.84
CA LEU A 174 5.29 -6.64 3.69
C LEU A 174 4.89 -7.54 2.52
N ILE A 175 3.59 -7.76 2.28
CA ILE A 175 3.09 -8.47 1.09
C ILE A 175 3.42 -7.71 -0.18
N LYS A 176 3.25 -6.38 -0.20
CA LYS A 176 3.63 -5.52 -1.34
C LYS A 176 5.10 -5.71 -1.75
N ARG A 177 5.96 -6.03 -0.77
CA ARG A 177 7.40 -6.27 -0.93
C ARG A 177 7.76 -7.76 -1.10
N GLY A 178 6.77 -8.64 -1.26
CA GLY A 178 6.99 -10.06 -1.52
C GLY A 178 7.49 -10.86 -0.31
N ASN A 179 7.25 -10.39 0.92
CA ASN A 179 7.64 -11.13 2.11
C ASN A 179 6.66 -12.27 2.41
N ASP A 180 7.08 -13.49 2.11
CA ASP A 180 6.25 -14.69 2.27
C ASP A 180 5.92 -15.04 3.74
N SER A 181 6.70 -14.55 4.72
CA SER A 181 6.50 -14.87 6.14
C SER A 181 5.16 -14.34 6.71
N VAL A 182 4.54 -13.35 6.05
CA VAL A 182 3.27 -12.75 6.48
C VAL A 182 2.05 -13.23 5.69
N VAL A 183 2.22 -14.18 4.75
CA VAL A 183 1.12 -14.68 3.91
C VAL A 183 -0.02 -15.27 4.73
N ALA A 184 0.29 -16.04 5.78
CA ALA A 184 -0.73 -16.61 6.66
C ALA A 184 -1.56 -15.51 7.36
N ALA A 185 -0.91 -14.45 7.83
CA ALA A 185 -1.59 -13.30 8.45
C ALA A 185 -2.44 -12.52 7.43
N CYS A 186 -1.95 -12.35 6.20
CA CYS A 186 -2.69 -11.72 5.10
C CYS A 186 -4.00 -12.47 4.80
N ILE A 187 -3.93 -13.80 4.71
CA ILE A 187 -5.10 -14.64 4.46
C ILE A 187 -6.12 -14.51 5.59
N GLN A 188 -5.67 -14.51 6.85
CA GLN A 188 -6.54 -14.32 8.01
C GLN A 188 -7.23 -12.94 8.00
N ILE A 189 -6.48 -11.89 7.67
CA ILE A 189 -7.01 -10.53 7.51
C ILE A 189 -8.11 -10.50 6.44
N ILE A 190 -7.86 -11.11 5.28
CA ILE A 190 -8.82 -11.14 4.17
C ILE A 190 -10.07 -11.92 4.56
N ASP A 191 -9.94 -13.13 5.14
CA ASP A 191 -11.10 -13.93 5.59
C ASP A 191 -11.96 -13.14 6.60
N THR A 192 -11.32 -12.46 7.55
CA THR A 192 -12.01 -11.74 8.63
C THR A 192 -12.65 -10.44 8.14
N ARG A 193 -11.94 -9.66 7.32
CA ARG A 193 -12.37 -8.30 6.93
C ARG A 193 -13.17 -8.26 5.63
N TRP A 194 -13.28 -9.35 4.88
CA TRP A 194 -13.92 -9.33 3.56
C TRP A 194 -15.33 -8.74 3.57
N LYS A 195 -16.17 -9.17 4.52
CA LYS A 195 -17.57 -8.77 4.58
C LYS A 195 -17.73 -7.25 4.74
N ASP A 196 -16.92 -6.65 5.62
CA ASP A 196 -17.10 -5.27 6.06
C ASP A 196 -16.16 -4.30 5.34
N SER A 197 -15.07 -4.79 4.73
CA SER A 197 -14.00 -3.95 4.17
C SER A 197 -13.50 -4.40 2.79
N LYS A 198 -14.27 -5.19 2.02
CA LYS A 198 -13.87 -5.64 0.66
C LYS A 198 -13.36 -4.54 -0.27
N GLN A 199 -13.95 -3.34 -0.24
CA GLN A 199 -13.50 -2.21 -1.08
C GLN A 199 -12.10 -1.74 -0.67
N GLN A 200 -11.82 -1.65 0.63
CA GLN A 200 -10.48 -1.33 1.14
C GLN A 200 -9.48 -2.42 0.73
N LEU A 201 -9.83 -3.69 0.93
CA LEU A 201 -8.97 -4.81 0.55
C LEU A 201 -8.63 -4.80 -0.94
N ARG A 202 -9.60 -4.50 -1.80
CA ARG A 202 -9.36 -4.36 -3.25
C ARG A 202 -8.38 -3.24 -3.56
N ARG A 203 -8.58 -2.05 -2.99
CA ARG A 203 -7.65 -0.92 -3.18
C ARG A 203 -6.24 -1.26 -2.72
N ASP A 204 -6.13 -1.96 -1.61
CA ASP A 204 -4.84 -2.21 -0.98
C ASP A 204 -4.09 -3.36 -1.65
N PHE A 205 -4.75 -4.47 -1.99
CA PHE A 205 -4.09 -5.71 -2.43
C PHE A 205 -4.18 -5.98 -3.94
N SER A 206 -5.05 -5.28 -4.69
CA SER A 206 -5.17 -5.50 -6.13
C SER A 206 -3.84 -5.22 -6.84
N GLY A 207 -3.42 -6.16 -7.69
CA GLY A 207 -2.21 -6.02 -8.50
C GLY A 207 -0.91 -6.25 -7.73
N MET A 208 -0.95 -6.69 -6.47
CA MET A 208 0.26 -7.07 -5.74
C MET A 208 0.96 -8.30 -6.32
N ALA A 209 2.27 -8.38 -6.09
CA ALA A 209 3.08 -9.53 -6.49
C ALA A 209 2.55 -10.83 -5.85
N ARG A 210 2.47 -11.88 -6.67
CA ARG A 210 1.67 -13.06 -6.36
C ARG A 210 2.37 -14.08 -5.46
N GLY A 211 3.71 -14.14 -5.51
CA GLY A 211 4.54 -15.03 -4.67
C GLY A 211 3.92 -16.41 -4.42
N ILE A 212 3.92 -16.82 -3.16
CA ILE A 212 3.28 -18.07 -2.69
C ILE A 212 1.74 -18.04 -2.78
N MET A 213 1.11 -16.87 -2.94
CA MET A 213 -0.35 -16.76 -2.96
C MET A 213 -1.00 -17.57 -4.09
N SER A 214 -0.32 -17.73 -5.23
CA SER A 214 -0.85 -18.50 -6.37
C SER A 214 -1.09 -19.98 -6.05
N SER A 215 -0.18 -20.63 -5.31
CA SER A 215 -0.36 -22.03 -4.92
C SER A 215 -1.48 -22.18 -3.88
N ILE A 216 -1.57 -21.23 -2.94
CA ILE A 216 -2.62 -21.19 -1.92
C ILE A 216 -4.00 -21.01 -2.56
N ILE A 217 -4.13 -20.10 -3.53
CA ILE A 217 -5.39 -19.91 -4.27
C ILE A 217 -5.85 -21.23 -4.89
N LYS A 218 -4.95 -21.94 -5.58
CA LYS A 218 -5.25 -23.24 -6.19
C LYS A 218 -5.72 -24.24 -5.13
N GLU A 219 -5.00 -24.38 -4.02
CA GLU A 219 -5.38 -25.26 -2.91
C GLU A 219 -6.78 -24.93 -2.36
N LYS A 220 -7.05 -23.65 -2.11
CA LYS A 220 -8.33 -23.17 -1.56
C LYS A 220 -9.51 -23.36 -2.53
N LEU A 221 -9.29 -23.24 -3.84
CA LEU A 221 -10.34 -23.44 -4.84
C LEU A 221 -10.68 -24.91 -5.07
N SER A 222 -9.72 -25.83 -4.87
CA SER A 222 -9.91 -27.27 -5.09
C SER A 222 -10.51 -28.03 -3.90
N THR A 223 -10.60 -27.43 -2.71
CA THR A 223 -11.19 -28.12 -1.55
C THR A 223 -12.71 -28.18 -1.63
N PRO A 224 -13.36 -29.26 -1.14
CA PRO A 224 -14.82 -29.35 -1.09
C PRO A 224 -15.47 -28.38 -0.08
N ASN A 225 -14.69 -27.78 0.84
CA ASN A 225 -15.23 -26.90 1.86
C ASN A 225 -15.64 -25.53 1.28
N LYS A 226 -16.93 -25.18 1.39
CA LYS A 226 -17.49 -23.91 0.88
C LYS A 226 -16.75 -22.67 1.40
N LYS A 227 -16.49 -22.57 2.71
CA LYS A 227 -15.82 -21.39 3.30
C LYS A 227 -14.43 -21.22 2.69
N SER A 228 -13.70 -22.33 2.58
CA SER A 228 -12.37 -22.32 1.99
C SER A 228 -12.38 -21.98 0.50
N ARG A 229 -13.36 -22.46 -0.27
CA ARG A 229 -13.54 -22.07 -1.69
C ARG A 229 -13.83 -20.58 -1.83
N LEU A 230 -14.73 -20.03 -1.01
CA LEU A 230 -15.04 -18.59 -1.01
C LEU A 230 -13.78 -17.77 -0.72
N LEU A 231 -12.98 -18.17 0.27
CA LEU A 231 -11.70 -17.53 0.54
C LEU A 231 -10.75 -17.63 -0.66
N GLY A 232 -10.69 -18.79 -1.31
CA GLY A 232 -9.93 -18.96 -2.56
C GLY A 232 -10.37 -18.00 -3.66
N LEU A 233 -11.67 -17.76 -3.81
CA LEU A 233 -12.22 -16.81 -4.78
C LEU A 233 -11.87 -15.36 -4.43
N HIS A 234 -11.95 -14.99 -3.15
CA HIS A 234 -11.55 -13.65 -2.68
C HIS A 234 -10.05 -13.42 -2.89
N LEU A 235 -9.21 -14.42 -2.59
CA LEU A 235 -7.78 -14.36 -2.84
C LEU A 235 -7.49 -14.30 -4.35
N PHE A 236 -8.23 -15.03 -5.19
CA PHE A 236 -8.11 -14.93 -6.64
C PHE A 236 -8.48 -13.52 -7.12
N GLU A 237 -9.55 -12.91 -6.60
CA GLU A 237 -9.94 -11.55 -6.96
C GLU A 237 -8.83 -10.51 -6.66
N LEU A 238 -8.06 -10.70 -5.58
CA LEU A 238 -7.02 -9.78 -5.15
C LEU A 238 -5.64 -10.06 -5.81
N PHE A 239 -5.25 -11.33 -5.92
CA PHE A 239 -3.90 -11.75 -6.33
C PHE A 239 -3.88 -12.64 -7.59
N GLY A 240 -5.02 -12.89 -8.21
CA GLY A 240 -5.16 -13.77 -9.37
C GLY A 240 -4.48 -13.26 -10.63
N VAL A 241 -4.30 -14.17 -11.57
CA VAL A 241 -3.80 -13.97 -12.95
C VAL A 241 -4.90 -14.31 -13.92
N LYS A 242 -4.95 -13.61 -15.06
CA LYS A 242 -5.81 -13.99 -16.18
C LYS A 242 -5.47 -15.39 -16.70
N GLU A 243 -4.19 -15.77 -16.68
CA GLU A 243 -3.68 -17.06 -17.18
C GLU A 243 -4.22 -18.26 -16.39
N ASN A 244 -4.62 -18.06 -15.11
CA ASN A 244 -5.20 -19.13 -14.29
C ASN A 244 -6.71 -18.98 -14.13
N ALA A 245 -7.38 -18.21 -15.00
CA ALA A 245 -8.83 -18.02 -14.93
C ALA A 245 -9.60 -19.36 -14.99
N ASN A 246 -9.05 -20.36 -15.68
CA ASN A 246 -9.61 -21.72 -15.74
C ASN A 246 -9.84 -22.36 -14.35
N LEU A 247 -9.14 -21.94 -13.29
CA LEU A 247 -9.39 -22.40 -11.92
C LEU A 247 -10.79 -21.99 -11.39
N LEU A 248 -11.44 -21.02 -12.04
CA LEU A 248 -12.75 -20.51 -11.66
C LEU A 248 -13.91 -21.31 -12.26
N ALA A 249 -13.66 -22.17 -13.27
CA ALA A 249 -14.70 -22.87 -14.04
C ALA A 249 -15.68 -23.66 -13.16
N ASP A 250 -15.17 -24.46 -12.22
CA ASP A 250 -15.98 -25.25 -11.28
C ASP A 250 -16.82 -24.39 -10.32
N ASN A 251 -16.46 -23.12 -10.15
CA ASN A 251 -17.17 -22.18 -9.28
C ASN A 251 -18.22 -21.37 -10.06
N LEU A 252 -18.02 -21.10 -11.35
CA LEU A 252 -19.01 -20.43 -12.21
C LEU A 252 -20.29 -21.28 -12.35
N ASN A 253 -20.14 -22.59 -12.50
CA ASN A 253 -21.28 -23.51 -12.64
C ASN A 253 -21.79 -24.06 -11.31
N ASN A 254 -21.35 -23.51 -10.18
CA ASN A 254 -21.74 -24.00 -8.86
C ASN A 254 -23.20 -23.66 -8.55
N SER A 255 -23.92 -24.56 -7.87
CA SER A 255 -25.30 -24.32 -7.43
C SER A 255 -25.41 -23.28 -6.31
N ASP A 256 -24.32 -23.06 -5.54
CA ASP A 256 -24.26 -22.04 -4.51
C ASP A 256 -24.02 -20.65 -5.10
N THR A 257 -24.99 -19.76 -4.90
CA THR A 257 -24.97 -18.39 -5.44
C THR A 257 -23.75 -17.58 -4.98
N ALA A 258 -23.23 -17.81 -3.76
CA ALA A 258 -22.10 -17.07 -3.26
C ALA A 258 -20.80 -17.50 -3.96
N LEU A 259 -20.62 -18.80 -4.19
CA LEU A 259 -19.48 -19.33 -4.96
C LEU A 259 -19.55 -18.84 -6.42
N ARG A 260 -20.73 -18.87 -7.02
CA ARG A 260 -20.95 -18.37 -8.38
C ARG A 260 -20.63 -16.87 -8.50
N LEU A 261 -21.18 -16.05 -7.60
CA LEU A 261 -20.91 -14.61 -7.58
C LEU A 261 -19.41 -14.32 -7.35
N GLY A 262 -18.77 -15.05 -6.42
CA GLY A 262 -17.34 -14.91 -6.16
C GLY A 262 -16.50 -15.20 -7.41
N ALA A 263 -16.83 -16.25 -8.16
CA ALA A 263 -16.15 -16.58 -9.42
C ALA A 263 -16.37 -15.55 -10.51
N ILE A 264 -17.61 -15.06 -10.68
CA ILE A 264 -17.92 -13.98 -11.63
C ILE A 264 -17.14 -12.72 -11.28
N ASN A 265 -17.10 -12.31 -10.01
CA ASN A 265 -16.35 -11.14 -9.58
C ASN A 265 -14.84 -11.30 -9.78
N ALA A 266 -14.30 -12.49 -9.49
CA ALA A 266 -12.91 -12.80 -9.79
C ALA A 266 -12.61 -12.68 -11.30
N CYS A 267 -13.48 -13.20 -12.18
CA CYS A 267 -13.33 -13.01 -13.63
C CYS A 267 -13.41 -11.53 -14.04
N ARG A 268 -14.41 -10.78 -13.55
CA ARG A 268 -14.59 -9.36 -13.87
C ARG A 268 -13.35 -8.56 -13.50
N VAL A 269 -12.88 -8.70 -12.27
CA VAL A 269 -11.73 -7.94 -11.75
C VAL A 269 -10.42 -8.37 -12.42
N VAL A 270 -10.15 -9.67 -12.49
CA VAL A 270 -8.82 -10.17 -12.92
C VAL A 270 -8.69 -10.30 -14.43
N VAL A 271 -9.76 -10.68 -15.13
CA VAL A 271 -9.72 -10.98 -16.58
C VAL A 271 -10.13 -9.77 -17.42
N ALA A 272 -11.17 -9.04 -17.00
CA ALA A 272 -11.70 -7.89 -17.74
C ALA A 272 -11.28 -6.51 -17.18
N GLY A 273 -10.76 -6.44 -15.95
CA GLY A 273 -10.47 -5.16 -15.29
C GLY A 273 -11.75 -4.37 -14.96
N GLU A 274 -12.88 -5.06 -14.78
CA GLU A 274 -14.18 -4.47 -14.48
C GLU A 274 -14.48 -4.48 -12.98
N GLU A 275 -15.32 -3.53 -12.56
CA GLU A 275 -15.81 -3.48 -11.18
C GLU A 275 -16.63 -4.74 -10.82
N PRO A 276 -16.50 -5.23 -9.58
CA PRO A 276 -17.24 -6.38 -9.09
C PRO A 276 -18.71 -6.06 -8.86
N LEU A 277 -19.56 -7.05 -9.09
CA LEU A 277 -20.99 -6.96 -8.85
C LEU A 277 -21.30 -7.01 -7.36
N LEU A 278 -22.23 -6.15 -6.93
CA LEU A 278 -22.62 -6.04 -5.53
C LEU A 278 -23.91 -6.80 -5.21
N ARG A 279 -24.93 -6.68 -6.08
CA ARG A 279 -26.27 -7.25 -5.87
C ARG A 279 -26.92 -7.65 -7.20
N PRO A 280 -26.30 -8.55 -7.99
CA PRO A 280 -26.87 -8.97 -9.25
C PRO A 280 -28.12 -9.84 -9.02
N SER A 281 -29.00 -9.86 -10.03
CA SER A 281 -30.14 -10.78 -10.03
C SER A 281 -29.69 -12.23 -10.30
N MET A 282 -30.52 -13.22 -9.99
CA MET A 282 -30.19 -14.62 -10.29
C MET A 282 -30.06 -14.88 -11.80
N THR A 283 -30.91 -14.25 -12.61
CA THR A 283 -30.85 -14.35 -14.08
C THR A 283 -29.52 -13.81 -14.60
N GLU A 284 -29.13 -12.62 -14.14
CA GLU A 284 -27.85 -12.00 -14.49
C GLU A 284 -26.65 -12.87 -14.09
N LEU A 285 -26.69 -13.50 -12.91
CA LEU A 285 -25.64 -14.43 -12.49
C LEU A 285 -25.52 -15.65 -13.42
N ILE A 286 -26.63 -16.19 -13.90
CA ILE A 286 -26.62 -17.35 -14.81
C ILE A 286 -26.05 -16.94 -16.18
N GLU A 287 -26.53 -15.83 -16.73
CA GLU A 287 -26.05 -15.31 -18.02
C GLU A 287 -24.55 -15.00 -17.99
N LEU A 288 -24.09 -14.35 -16.94
CA LEU A 288 -22.67 -14.04 -16.75
C LEU A 288 -21.82 -15.29 -16.53
N ALA A 289 -22.31 -16.27 -15.75
CA ALA A 289 -21.59 -17.52 -15.54
C ALA A 289 -21.36 -18.28 -16.86
N ASN A 290 -22.39 -18.34 -17.72
CA ASN A 290 -22.28 -18.94 -19.05
C ASN A 290 -21.31 -18.15 -19.93
N SER A 291 -21.46 -16.82 -19.98
CA SER A 291 -20.58 -15.94 -20.77
C SER A 291 -19.11 -16.07 -20.37
N TRP A 292 -18.83 -16.22 -19.07
CA TRP A 292 -17.47 -16.43 -18.59
C TRP A 292 -16.96 -17.84 -18.86
N SER A 293 -17.79 -18.87 -18.72
CA SER A 293 -17.40 -20.26 -19.00
C SER A 293 -16.96 -20.45 -20.45
N ASP A 294 -17.52 -19.71 -21.40
CA ASP A 294 -17.12 -19.74 -22.81
C ASP A 294 -15.80 -19.01 -23.09
N LYS A 295 -15.33 -18.15 -22.17
CA LYS A 295 -14.16 -17.27 -22.36
C LYS A 295 -12.88 -17.75 -21.70
N ILE A 296 -12.95 -18.63 -20.69
CA ILE A 296 -11.83 -19.01 -19.81
C ILE A 296 -11.38 -20.46 -20.00
#